data_AF-A0A969AUI6-F1
#
_entry.id   AF-A0A969AUI6-F1
#
_cell.length_a   1.000
_cell.length_b   1.000
_cell.length_c   1.000
_cell.angle_alpha   90.00
_cell.angle_beta   90.00
_cell.angle_gamma   90.00
#
_symmetry.space_group_name_H-M   'P 1'
#
loop_
_entity.id
_entity.type
_entity.pdbx_description
1 polymer ?
#
loop_
_entity_poly.entity_id
_entity_poly.type
_entity_poly.pdbx_seq_one_letter_code
_entity_poly.pdbx_strand_id
1 'polypeptide(L)' 'MSKRNKFLIKFFAILIVLISVLLELDVLNLHFLEPYKYWMTVLGFGMLLIVSR' A
#
# COMPACT_ATOMS: atom_id res chain seq x y z
N MET A 1 -19.31 4.95 -5.33
CA MET A 1 -18.37 4.08 -6.08
C MET A 1 -19.06 2.79 -6.45
N SER A 2 -18.90 2.32 -7.69
CA SER A 2 -19.27 0.95 -8.07
C SER A 2 -18.51 -0.07 -7.20
N LYS A 3 -19.15 -1.21 -6.89
CA LYS A 3 -18.54 -2.32 -6.14
C LYS A 3 -17.18 -2.73 -6.73
N ARG A 4 -17.05 -2.66 -8.07
CA ARG A 4 -15.81 -2.95 -8.81
C ARG A 4 -14.69 -1.97 -8.49
N ASN A 5 -14.96 -0.67 -8.40
CA ASN A 5 -13.94 0.33 -8.11
C ASN A 5 -13.47 0.23 -6.64
N LYS A 6 -14.39 -0.01 -5.69
CA LYS A 6 -14.01 -0.27 -4.29
C LYS A 6 -13.09 -1.50 -4.18
N PHE A 7 -13.39 -2.56 -4.92
CA PHE A 7 -12.56 -3.76 -4.93
C PHE A 7 -11.15 -3.47 -5.47
N LEU A 8 -11.04 -2.79 -6.61
CA LEU A 8 -9.74 -2.43 -7.20
C LEU A 8 -8.90 -1.57 -6.25
N ILE A 9 -9.49 -0.55 -5.61
CA ILE A 9 -8.74 0.32 -4.71
C ILE A 9 -8.29 -0.44 -3.45
N LYS A 10 -9.15 -1.29 -2.87
CA LYS A 10 -8.73 -2.18 -1.76
C LYS A 10 -7.58 -3.08 -2.18
N PHE A 11 -7.68 -3.68 -3.37
CA PHE A 11 -6.65 -4.56 -3.90
C PHE A 11 -5.31 -3.84 -4.04
N PHE A 12 -5.29 -2.67 -4.69
CA PHE A 12 -4.07 -1.87 -4.82
C PHE A 12 -3.52 -1.39 -3.48
N ALA A 13 -4.39 -0.96 -2.56
CA ALA A 13 -3.97 -0.51 -1.24
C ALA A 13 -3.30 -1.63 -0.44
N ILE A 14 -3.87 -2.83 -0.45
CA ILE A 14 -3.27 -4.02 0.19
C ILE A 14 -1.92 -4.34 -0.46
N LEU A 15 -1.82 -4.28 -1.79
CA LEU A 15 -0.61 -4.61 -2.52
C LEU A 15 0.54 -3.63 -2.20
N ILE A 16 0.24 -2.33 -2.09
CA ILE A 16 1.21 -1.29 -1.68
C ILE A 16 1.71 -1.52 -0.26
N VAL A 17 0.80 -1.82 0.68
CA VAL A 17 1.18 -2.12 2.08
C VAL A 17 2.03 -3.38 2.14
N LEU A 18 1.66 -4.43 1.41
CA LEU A 18 2.41 -5.69 1.36
C LEU A 18 3.84 -5.47 0.85
N ILE A 19 4.01 -4.72 -0.25
CA ILE A 19 5.33 -4.36 -0.79
C ILE A 19 6.15 -3.58 0.23
N SER A 20 5.51 -2.64 0.93
CA SER A 20 6.19 -1.84 1.97
C SER A 20 6.68 -2.70 3.13
N VAL A 21 5.93 -3.73 3.52
CA VAL A 21 6.35 -4.70 4.54
C VAL A 21 7.49 -5.60 4.05
N LEU A 22 7.44 -6.06 2.80
CA LEU A 22 8.55 -6.86 2.21
C LEU A 22 9.85 -6.05 2.10
N LEU A 23 9.72 -4.74 1.85
CA LEU A 23 10.82 -3.78 1.84
C LEU A 23 11.42 -3.58 3.25
N GLU A 24 10.62 -3.65 4.30
CA GLU A 24 11.08 -3.53 5.70
C GLU A 24 11.81 -4.79 6.16
N LEU A 25 11.35 -5.96 5.69
CA LEU A 25 11.97 -7.26 5.98
C LEU A 25 13.27 -7.52 5.19
N ASP A 26 13.73 -6.55 4.41
CA ASP A 26 14.91 -6.63 3.53
C ASP A 26 14.85 -7.80 2.52
N VAL A 27 13.64 -8.32 2.28
CA VAL A 27 13.36 -9.34 1.24
C VAL A 27 13.49 -8.72 -0.15
N LEU A 28 13.14 -7.43 -0.27
CA LEU A 28 13.31 -6.63 -1.46
C LEU A 28 14.39 -5.59 -1.20
N ASN A 29 15.60 -5.84 -1.72
CA ASN A 29 16.74 -4.94 -1.51
C ASN A 29 16.69 -3.76 -2.51
N LEU A 30 15.75 -2.85 -2.28
CA LEU A 30 15.53 -1.65 -3.10
C LEU A 30 15.87 -0.39 -2.28
N HIS A 31 17.16 -0.11 -2.16
CA HIS A 31 17.71 1.02 -1.40
C HIS A 31 17.11 2.39 -1.79
N PHE A 32 16.71 2.59 -3.05
CA PHE A 32 16.12 3.85 -3.50
C PHE A 32 14.69 4.11 -2.97
N LEU A 33 14.00 3.07 -2.50
CA LEU A 33 12.64 3.16 -1.97
C LEU A 33 12.61 3.40 -0.45
N GLU A 34 13.73 3.23 0.26
CA GLU A 34 13.85 3.46 1.71
C GLU A 34 13.21 4.75 2.23
N PRO A 35 13.55 5.94 1.70
CA PRO A 35 12.96 7.18 2.21
C PRO A 35 11.45 7.29 1.96
N TYR A 36 10.92 6.52 1.01
CA TYR A 36 9.51 6.54 0.63
C TYR A 36 8.68 5.44 1.33
N LYS A 37 9.31 4.45 1.98
CA LYS A 37 8.63 3.32 2.66
C LYS A 37 7.53 3.79 3.61
N TYR A 38 7.83 4.80 4.42
CA TYR A 38 6.87 5.39 5.37
C TYR A 38 5.65 5.97 4.66
N TRP A 39 5.87 6.82 3.65
CA TRP A 39 4.80 7.48 2.91
C TRP A 39 3.97 6.51 2.09
N MET A 40 4.58 5.47 1.50
CA MET A 40 3.87 4.40 0.81
C MET A 40 2.93 3.65 1.75
N THR A 41 3.39 3.35 2.97
CA THR A 41 2.57 2.71 4.00
C THR A 41 1.41 3.61 4.43
N VAL A 42 1.66 4.89 4.70
CA VAL A 42 0.63 5.87 5.06
C VAL A 42 -0.43 6.00 3.97
N LEU A 43 -0.03 6.09 2.70
CA LEU A 43 -0.96 6.16 1.58
C LEU A 43 -1.77 4.88 1.40
N GLY A 44 -1.14 3.70 1.55
CA GLY A 44 -1.82 2.42 1.49
C GLY A 44 -2.91 2.28 2.56
N PHE A 45 -2.60 2.62 3.81
CA PHE A 45 -3.59 2.62 4.89
C PHE A 45 -4.66 3.71 4.70
N GLY A 46 -4.28 4.91 4.23
CA GLY A 46 -5.22 5.98 3.90
C GLY A 46 -6.23 5.56 2.83
N MET A 47 -5.78 4.88 1.77
CA MET A 47 -6.67 4.34 0.74
C MET A 47 -7.62 3.26 1.29
N LEU A 48 -7.14 2.38 2.17
CA LEU A 48 -8.00 1.39 2.84
C LEU A 48 -9.11 2.05 3.66
N LEU A 49 -8.79 3.11 4.41
CA LEU A 49 -9.75 3.85 5.22
C LEU A 49 -10.82 4.53 4.35
N ILE A 50 -10.43 5.15 3.24
CA ILE A 50 -11.36 5.81 2.31
C ILE A 50 -12.36 4.81 1.72
N VAL A 51 -11.90 3.60 1.40
CA VAL A 51 -12.75 2.56 0.80
C VAL A 51 -13.55 1.75 1.83
N SER A 52 -13.18 1.83 3.11
CA SER A 52 -13.92 1.16 4.20
C SER A 52 -15.27 1.81 4.48
N ARG A 53 -15.45 3.10 4.14
CA ARG A 53 -16.78 3.74 4.04
C ARG A 53 -17.46 3.37 2.71
#